data_AF-A0A1Q8B0U0-F1
#
_entry.id   AF-A0A1Q8B0U0-F1
#
_cell.length_a   1.000
_cell.length_b   1.000
_cell.length_c   1.000
_cell.angle_alpha   90.00
_cell.angle_beta   90.00
_cell.angle_gamma   90.00
#
_symmetry.space_group_name_H-M   'P 1'
#
loop_
_entity.id
_entity.type
_entity.pdbx_description
1 polymer ?
#
loop_
_entity_poly.entity_id
_entity_poly.type
_entity_poly.pdbx_seq_one_letter_code
_entity_poly.pdbx_strand_id
1 'polypeptide(L)'
;MTHCLDCGAERITDQCPSCGLTSAAAEVMLRRRLLRRTAVFLVGSLAFPYISQIYPPLDLDVMLVFYGAIFFLALALAVLIDHRARRHQEIEVLKRFYFGFVPLPWIFAAALFVNGKIRSGPDEYYPTTVVSKFNMKGIVRGSQRLLVHSWRDGQRVERLAVDADDFNRFHDGDAVVVRVQPGALGIPWVYGVFRHGTD
;
A
#
# COMPACT_ATOMS: atom_id res chain seq x y z
N MET A 1 -9.54 -14.37 -34.22
CA MET A 1 -8.91 -13.16 -33.66
C MET A 1 -8.62 -12.20 -34.79
N THR A 2 -9.18 -11.00 -34.77
CA THR A 2 -8.84 -9.92 -35.69
C THR A 2 -7.69 -9.06 -35.16
N HIS A 3 -7.26 -9.21 -33.90
CA HIS A 3 -6.19 -8.40 -33.29
C HIS A 3 -5.06 -9.25 -32.69
N CYS A 4 -3.82 -8.72 -32.71
CA CYS A 4 -2.64 -9.33 -32.11
C CYS A 4 -2.64 -9.21 -30.58
N LEU A 5 -2.34 -10.31 -29.88
CA LEU A 5 -2.26 -10.36 -28.41
C LEU A 5 -1.12 -9.53 -27.80
N ASP A 6 -0.04 -9.24 -28.54
CA ASP A 6 1.09 -8.47 -28.01
C ASP A 6 0.90 -6.96 -28.21
N CYS A 7 0.66 -6.52 -29.45
CA CYS A 7 0.59 -5.09 -29.81
C CYS A 7 -0.83 -4.54 -30.05
N GLY A 8 -1.87 -5.38 -30.09
CA GLY A 8 -3.26 -4.95 -30.31
C GLY A 8 -3.61 -4.61 -31.76
N ALA A 9 -2.65 -4.63 -32.69
CA ALA A 9 -2.89 -4.31 -34.09
C ALA A 9 -3.79 -5.35 -34.78
N GLU A 10 -4.56 -4.91 -35.78
CA GLU A 10 -5.35 -5.84 -36.60
C GLU A 10 -4.45 -6.84 -37.34
N ARG A 11 -4.95 -8.07 -37.47
CA ARG A 11 -4.25 -9.24 -37.98
C ARG A 11 -5.19 -10.03 -38.90
N ILE A 12 -4.75 -10.22 -40.14
CA ILE A 12 -5.47 -11.01 -41.16
C ILE A 12 -4.77 -12.36 -41.40
N THR A 13 -3.46 -12.45 -41.18
CA THR A 13 -2.60 -13.63 -41.35
C THR A 13 -2.03 -14.12 -40.01
N ASP A 14 -1.41 -15.30 -39.94
CA ASP A 14 -0.87 -15.79 -38.66
C ASP A 14 0.31 -14.95 -38.13
N GLN A 15 1.00 -14.22 -38.99
CA GLN A 15 2.04 -13.28 -38.59
C GLN A 15 1.45 -11.87 -38.46
N CYS A 16 1.62 -11.23 -37.31
CA CYS A 16 1.17 -9.86 -37.14
C CYS A 16 2.04 -8.91 -37.98
N PRO A 17 1.46 -8.05 -38.85
CA PRO A 17 2.22 -7.14 -39.70
C PRO A 17 2.90 -6.02 -38.90
N SER A 18 2.43 -5.71 -37.69
CA SER A 18 2.96 -4.61 -36.87
C SER A 18 4.18 -5.04 -36.03
N CYS A 19 4.15 -6.24 -35.43
CA CYS A 19 5.23 -6.72 -34.55
C CYS A 19 5.99 -7.94 -35.08
N GLY A 20 5.58 -8.50 -36.22
CA GLY A 20 6.24 -9.66 -36.85
C GLY A 20 6.05 -10.98 -36.11
N LEU A 21 5.31 -11.01 -34.99
CA LEU A 21 5.11 -12.20 -34.16
C LEU A 21 4.00 -13.09 -34.70
N THR A 22 4.20 -14.40 -34.62
CA THR A 22 3.14 -15.40 -34.78
C THR A 22 2.19 -15.37 -33.59
N SER A 23 1.00 -15.99 -33.71
CA SER A 23 0.04 -16.12 -32.59
C SER A 23 0.69 -16.70 -31.33
N ALA A 24 1.41 -17.80 -31.49
CA ALA A 24 2.10 -18.49 -30.39
C ALA A 24 3.20 -17.62 -29.77
N ALA A 25 4.00 -16.93 -30.61
CA ALA A 25 5.05 -16.05 -30.11
C ALA A 25 4.47 -14.83 -29.36
N ALA A 26 3.36 -14.28 -29.85
CA ALA A 26 2.66 -13.16 -29.21
C ALA A 26 2.10 -13.54 -27.83
N GLU A 27 1.58 -14.77 -27.66
CA GLU A 27 1.11 -15.25 -26.36
C GLU A 27 2.27 -15.39 -25.35
N VAL A 28 3.40 -15.95 -25.78
CA VAL A 28 4.60 -16.08 -24.91
C VAL A 28 5.13 -14.71 -24.50
N MET A 29 5.21 -13.76 -25.44
CA MET A 29 5.65 -12.39 -25.14
C MET A 29 4.70 -11.67 -24.20
N LEU A 30 3.38 -11.82 -24.39
CA LEU A 30 2.37 -11.30 -23.50
C LEU A 30 2.56 -11.83 -22.07
N ARG A 31 2.66 -13.14 -21.88
CA ARG A 31 2.85 -13.76 -20.56
C ARG A 31 4.15 -13.28 -19.90
N ARG A 32 5.25 -13.22 -20.64
CA ARG A 32 6.53 -12.72 -20.12
C ARG A 32 6.43 -11.27 -19.65
N ARG A 33 5.75 -10.41 -20.42
CA ARG A 33 5.52 -9.00 -20.05
C ARG A 33 4.60 -8.88 -18.83
N LEU A 34 3.53 -9.69 -18.77
CA LEU A 34 2.61 -9.73 -17.65
C LEU A 34 3.33 -10.17 -16.36
N LEU A 35 4.14 -11.22 -16.41
CA LEU A 35 4.94 -11.69 -15.27
C LEU A 35 5.93 -10.63 -14.79
N ARG A 36 6.69 -10.01 -15.69
CA ARG A 36 7.66 -8.96 -15.32
C ARG A 36 6.97 -7.78 -14.64
N ARG A 37 5.82 -7.34 -15.17
CA ARG A 37 5.05 -6.23 -14.58
C ARG A 37 4.41 -6.61 -13.25
N THR A 38 3.92 -7.85 -13.13
CA THR A 38 3.40 -8.38 -11.87
C THR A 38 4.49 -8.41 -10.81
N ALA A 39 5.71 -8.84 -11.16
CA ALA A 39 6.85 -8.81 -10.25
C ALA A 39 7.16 -7.38 -9.77
N VAL A 40 7.22 -6.39 -10.68
CA VAL A 40 7.43 -4.98 -10.31
C VAL A 40 6.31 -4.45 -9.40
N PHE A 41 5.06 -4.81 -9.69
CA PHE A 41 3.90 -4.47 -8.87
C PHE A 41 4.00 -5.09 -7.47
N LEU A 42 4.32 -6.37 -7.37
CA LEU A 42 4.46 -7.08 -6.09
C LEU A 42 5.60 -6.52 -5.24
N VAL A 43 6.75 -6.20 -5.86
CA VAL A 43 7.87 -5.55 -5.15
C VAL A 43 7.45 -4.19 -4.61
N GLY A 44 6.80 -3.35 -5.43
CA GLY A 44 6.24 -2.09 -4.96
C GLY A 44 5.21 -2.28 -3.84
N SER A 45 4.48 -3.40 -3.88
CA SER A 45 3.46 -3.72 -2.87
C SER A 45 4.02 -4.14 -1.53
N LEU A 46 5.26 -4.60 -1.49
CA LEU A 46 5.99 -4.82 -0.24
C LEU A 46 6.63 -3.53 0.29
N ALA A 47 6.95 -2.57 -0.59
CA ALA A 47 7.54 -1.30 -0.20
C ALA A 47 6.60 -0.44 0.64
N PHE A 48 5.31 -0.35 0.28
CA PHE A 48 4.32 0.43 1.02
C PHE A 48 4.18 0.01 2.50
N PRO A 49 3.88 -1.26 2.84
CA PRO A 49 3.76 -1.68 4.24
C PRO A 49 5.08 -1.60 5.00
N TYR A 50 6.22 -1.68 4.32
CA TYR A 50 7.53 -1.47 4.95
C TYR A 50 7.72 -0.01 5.35
N ILE A 51 7.45 0.94 4.46
CA ILE A 51 7.59 2.38 4.74
C ILE A 51 6.60 2.83 5.83
N SER A 52 5.39 2.26 5.86
CA SER A 52 4.41 2.58 6.90
C SER A 52 4.82 2.10 8.30
N GLN A 53 5.83 1.24 8.43
CA GLN A 53 6.40 0.87 9.73
C GLN A 53 7.45 1.88 10.19
N ILE A 54 8.11 2.58 9.26
CA ILE A 54 9.10 3.62 9.56
C ILE A 54 8.40 4.93 9.88
N TYR A 55 7.37 5.27 9.10
CA TYR A 55 6.56 6.47 9.25
C TYR A 55 5.10 6.06 9.45
N PRO A 56 4.68 5.68 10.67
CA PRO A 56 3.32 5.19 10.93
C PRO A 56 2.31 6.34 10.84
N PRO A 57 1.50 6.43 9.77
CA PRO A 57 0.47 7.45 9.66
C PRO A 57 -0.63 7.17 10.68
N LEU A 58 -1.26 8.21 11.20
CA LEU A 58 -2.32 8.06 12.20
C LEU A 58 -3.51 7.24 11.66
N ASP A 59 -3.85 7.41 10.38
CA ASP A 59 -4.94 6.69 9.70
C ASP A 59 -4.47 5.44 8.92
N LEU A 60 -3.43 4.76 9.43
CA LEU A 60 -2.80 3.60 8.78
C LEU A 60 -3.80 2.51 8.39
N ASP A 61 -4.79 2.22 9.24
CA ASP A 61 -5.74 1.13 8.98
C ASP A 61 -6.58 1.38 7.73
N VAL A 62 -7.10 2.60 7.57
CA VAL A 62 -7.91 2.97 6.40
C VAL A 62 -7.05 2.95 5.14
N MET A 63 -5.81 3.45 5.24
CA MET A 63 -4.85 3.39 4.13
C MET A 63 -4.53 1.96 3.72
N LEU A 64 -4.31 1.05 4.67
CA LEU A 64 -4.05 -0.37 4.40
C LEU A 64 -5.26 -1.07 3.77
N VAL A 65 -6.48 -0.77 4.21
CA VAL A 65 -7.71 -1.32 3.62
C VAL A 65 -7.87 -0.86 2.17
N PHE A 66 -7.72 0.45 1.93
CA PHE A 66 -7.80 1.02 0.59
C PHE A 66 -6.70 0.47 -0.33
N TYR A 67 -5.48 0.40 0.17
CA TYR A 67 -4.34 -0.17 -0.53
C TYR A 67 -4.55 -1.66 -0.85
N GLY A 68 -5.07 -2.43 0.12
CA GLY A 68 -5.42 -3.84 -0.05
C GLY A 68 -6.47 -4.06 -1.13
N ALA A 69 -7.50 -3.21 -1.18
CA ALA A 69 -8.52 -3.28 -2.23
C ALA A 69 -7.91 -3.08 -3.63
N ILE A 70 -7.04 -2.07 -3.80
CA ILE A 70 -6.29 -1.84 -5.04
C ILE A 70 -5.42 -3.04 -5.38
N PHE A 71 -4.74 -3.61 -4.38
CA PHE A 71 -3.86 -4.75 -4.55
C PHE A 71 -4.60 -5.97 -5.11
N PHE A 72 -5.70 -6.37 -4.47
CA PHE A 72 -6.49 -7.51 -4.94
C PHE A 72 -7.18 -7.25 -6.28
N LEU A 73 -7.62 -6.02 -6.55
CA LEU A 73 -8.18 -5.64 -7.84
C LEU A 73 -7.16 -5.79 -8.97
N ALA A 74 -5.92 -5.32 -8.77
CA ALA A 74 -4.85 -5.45 -9.75
C ALA A 74 -4.47 -6.91 -10.01
N LEU A 75 -4.42 -7.75 -8.97
CA LEU A 75 -4.19 -9.19 -9.12
C LEU A 75 -5.34 -9.88 -9.86
N ALA A 76 -6.59 -9.55 -9.53
CA ALA A 76 -7.75 -10.08 -10.23
C ALA A 76 -7.70 -9.72 -11.72
N LEU A 77 -7.33 -8.48 -12.06
CA LEU A 77 -7.13 -8.07 -13.46
C LEU A 77 -6.02 -8.87 -14.15
N ALA A 78 -4.89 -9.13 -13.49
CA ALA A 78 -3.82 -9.94 -14.06
C ALA A 78 -4.29 -11.37 -14.37
N VAL A 79 -5.01 -12.00 -13.43
CA VAL A 79 -5.59 -13.34 -13.61
C VAL A 79 -6.63 -13.35 -14.74
N LEU A 80 -7.51 -12.34 -14.80
CA LEU A 80 -8.50 -12.20 -15.86
C LEU A 80 -7.85 -12.03 -17.24
N ILE A 81 -6.74 -11.28 -17.33
CA ILE A 81 -5.98 -11.13 -18.58
C ILE A 81 -5.41 -12.48 -19.03
N ASP A 82 -4.76 -13.25 -18.15
CA ASP A 82 -4.22 -14.57 -18.51
C ASP A 82 -5.34 -15.53 -18.94
N HIS A 83 -6.44 -15.55 -18.19
CA HIS A 83 -7.59 -16.40 -18.50
C HIS A 83 -8.24 -16.06 -19.84
N ARG A 84 -8.45 -14.77 -20.12
CA ARG A 84 -9.00 -14.30 -21.40
C ARG A 84 -8.05 -14.49 -22.57
N ALA A 85 -6.74 -14.32 -22.35
CA ALA A 85 -5.73 -14.57 -23.36
C ALA A 85 -5.74 -16.03 -23.84
N ARG A 86 -5.85 -16.99 -22.90
CA ARG A 86 -6.02 -18.43 -23.20
C ARG A 86 -7.32 -18.74 -23.95
N ARG A 87 -8.39 -18.02 -23.65
CA ARG A 87 -9.69 -18.12 -24.36
C ARG A 87 -9.74 -17.32 -25.66
N HIS A 88 -8.62 -16.74 -26.06
CA HIS A 88 -8.50 -15.97 -27.29
C HIS A 88 -9.48 -14.79 -27.41
N GLN A 89 -9.78 -14.15 -26.27
CA GLN A 89 -10.68 -13.00 -26.17
C GLN A 89 -9.91 -11.67 -26.24
N GLU A 90 -10.62 -10.58 -26.50
CA GLU A 90 -10.07 -9.23 -26.45
C GLU A 90 -9.67 -8.85 -25.01
N ILE A 91 -8.43 -8.39 -24.86
CA ILE A 91 -7.80 -8.08 -23.57
C ILE A 91 -7.23 -6.67 -23.50
N GLU A 92 -7.30 -5.88 -24.57
CA GLU A 92 -6.56 -4.63 -24.69
C GLU A 92 -6.99 -3.59 -23.65
N VAL A 93 -8.30 -3.50 -23.40
CA VAL A 93 -8.86 -2.64 -22.36
C VAL A 93 -8.39 -3.08 -20.97
N LEU A 94 -8.41 -4.39 -20.68
CA LEU A 94 -7.97 -4.93 -19.39
C LEU A 94 -6.47 -4.68 -19.15
N LYS A 95 -5.63 -4.85 -20.19
CA LYS A 95 -4.21 -4.53 -20.11
C LYS A 95 -3.99 -3.08 -19.74
N ARG A 96 -4.71 -2.14 -20.38
CA ARG A 96 -4.56 -0.71 -20.11
C ARG A 96 -4.87 -0.38 -18.64
N PHE A 97 -5.96 -0.92 -18.11
CA PHE A 97 -6.29 -0.77 -16.69
C PHE A 97 -5.20 -1.37 -15.80
N TYR A 98 -4.85 -2.64 -16.01
CA TYR A 98 -3.82 -3.32 -15.22
C TYR A 98 -2.48 -2.57 -15.23
N PHE A 99 -2.06 -2.08 -16.40
CA PHE A 99 -0.82 -1.32 -16.54
C PHE A 99 -0.85 0.02 -15.80
N GLY A 100 -2.02 0.65 -15.69
CA GLY A 100 -2.22 1.82 -14.84
C GLY A 100 -2.08 1.51 -13.34
N PHE A 101 -2.42 0.29 -12.90
CA PHE A 101 -2.25 -0.14 -11.52
C PHE A 101 -0.80 -0.45 -11.13
N VAL A 102 0.04 -0.90 -12.07
CA VAL A 102 1.44 -1.28 -11.81
C VAL A 102 2.26 -0.22 -11.05
N PRO A 103 2.24 1.08 -11.40
CA PRO A 103 3.01 2.10 -10.69
C PRO A 103 2.41 2.52 -9.34
N LEU A 104 1.12 2.22 -9.06
CA LEU A 104 0.44 2.76 -7.88
C LEU A 104 1.13 2.39 -6.55
N PRO A 105 1.54 1.13 -6.30
CA PRO A 105 2.26 0.80 -5.07
C PRO A 105 3.52 1.65 -4.84
N TRP A 106 4.26 1.92 -5.90
CA TRP A 106 5.46 2.76 -5.85
C TRP A 106 5.12 4.21 -5.54
N ILE A 107 4.03 4.73 -6.13
CA ILE A 107 3.54 6.08 -5.86
C ILE A 107 3.10 6.21 -4.40
N PHE A 108 2.32 5.26 -3.88
CA PHE A 108 1.89 5.25 -2.48
C PHE A 108 3.09 5.16 -1.51
N ALA A 109 4.03 4.27 -1.80
CA ALA A 109 5.26 4.11 -1.04
C ALA A 109 6.09 5.41 -1.02
N ALA A 110 6.32 6.01 -2.19
CA ALA A 110 7.05 7.26 -2.31
C ALA A 110 6.33 8.43 -1.63
N ALA A 111 5.01 8.53 -1.79
CA ALA A 111 4.20 9.56 -1.15
C ALA A 111 4.29 9.47 0.38
N LEU A 112 4.14 8.27 0.95
CA LEU A 112 4.24 8.08 2.40
C LEU A 112 5.66 8.39 2.92
N PHE A 113 6.69 7.99 2.17
CA PHE A 113 8.07 8.30 2.51
C PHE A 113 8.35 9.80 2.49
N VAL A 114 7.93 10.49 1.42
CA VAL A 114 8.09 11.94 1.27
C VAL A 114 7.30 12.66 2.36
N ASN A 115 6.07 12.20 2.64
CA ASN A 115 5.27 12.70 3.73
C ASN A 115 6.06 12.62 5.04
N GLY A 116 6.45 11.41 5.47
CA GLY A 116 7.16 11.15 6.72
C GLY A 116 8.53 11.81 6.86
N LYS A 117 9.24 11.99 5.75
CA LYS A 117 10.60 12.55 5.75
C LYS A 117 10.61 14.08 5.81
N ILE A 118 9.61 14.73 5.22
CA ILE A 118 9.57 16.19 5.11
C ILE A 118 8.61 16.75 6.17
N ARG A 119 9.18 17.52 7.11
CA ARG A 119 8.43 18.20 8.15
C ARG A 119 7.70 19.43 7.58
N SER A 120 6.39 19.51 7.85
CA SER A 120 5.57 20.67 7.46
C SER A 120 5.39 21.72 8.55
N GLY A 121 5.68 21.40 9.82
CA GLY A 121 5.37 22.28 10.94
C GLY A 121 6.03 21.84 12.25
N PRO A 122 5.76 22.56 13.36
CA PRO A 122 6.18 22.14 14.69
C PRO A 122 5.46 20.85 15.12
N ASP A 123 6.03 20.17 16.10
CA ASP A 123 5.41 18.97 16.66
C ASP A 123 4.24 19.34 17.57
N GLU A 124 3.20 18.53 17.53
CA GLU A 124 2.00 18.68 18.33
C GLU A 124 1.97 17.61 19.43
N TYR A 125 1.58 18.01 20.63
CA TYR A 125 1.58 17.15 21.81
C TYR A 125 0.16 16.99 22.32
N TYR A 126 -0.33 15.76 22.33
CA TYR A 126 -1.70 15.44 22.73
C TYR A 126 -1.70 14.59 24.00
N PRO A 127 -2.07 15.17 25.17
CA PRO A 127 -2.27 14.39 26.38
C PRO A 127 -3.50 13.49 26.22
N THR A 128 -3.34 12.21 26.51
CA THR A 128 -4.40 11.20 26.42
C THR A 128 -4.14 10.07 27.41
N THR A 129 -5.03 9.08 27.43
CA THR A 129 -4.92 7.90 28.30
C THR A 129 -4.99 6.63 27.48
N VAL A 130 -4.20 5.64 27.88
CA VAL A 130 -4.19 4.31 27.28
C VAL A 130 -5.48 3.58 27.66
N VAL A 131 -6.25 3.19 26.65
CA VAL A 131 -7.49 2.43 26.82
C VAL A 131 -7.18 0.94 26.89
N SER A 132 -6.38 0.46 25.96
CA SER A 132 -6.03 -0.95 25.86
C SER A 132 -4.78 -1.16 25.03
N LYS A 133 -4.26 -2.39 25.04
CA LYS A 133 -3.12 -2.80 24.22
C LYS A 133 -3.50 -3.92 23.28
N PHE A 134 -2.93 -3.89 22.08
CA PHE A 134 -3.17 -4.90 21.07
C PHE A 134 -1.86 -5.36 20.44
N ASN A 135 -1.68 -6.68 20.32
CA ASN A 135 -0.52 -7.26 19.67
C ASN A 135 -0.95 -8.28 18.62
N MET A 136 -0.69 -7.96 17.35
CA MET A 136 -0.84 -8.89 16.24
C MET A 136 0.40 -9.77 16.12
N LYS A 137 0.36 -10.98 16.70
CA LYS A 137 1.45 -11.96 16.52
C LYS A 137 1.72 -12.18 15.01
N GLY A 138 2.92 -11.82 14.56
CA GLY A 138 3.32 -11.88 13.15
C GLY A 138 4.76 -11.43 12.91
N ILE A 139 5.22 -11.58 11.66
CA ILE A 139 6.62 -11.32 11.22
C ILE A 139 6.89 -9.82 10.99
N VAL A 140 5.84 -8.98 11.01
CA VAL A 140 5.88 -7.57 10.59
C VAL A 140 6.16 -6.66 11.79
N ARG A 141 7.08 -5.68 11.69
CA ARG A 141 7.27 -4.66 12.75
C ARG A 141 6.01 -3.78 12.84
N GLY A 142 5.72 -3.22 14.02
CA GLY A 142 4.47 -2.45 14.25
C GLY A 142 3.23 -3.32 14.50
N SER A 143 3.43 -4.59 14.85
CA SER A 143 2.39 -5.50 15.35
C SER A 143 1.81 -5.07 16.70
N GLN A 144 2.60 -4.32 17.47
CA GLN A 144 2.27 -3.80 18.78
C GLN A 144 1.60 -2.44 18.64
N ARG A 145 0.43 -2.30 19.25
CA ARG A 145 -0.39 -1.12 19.18
C ARG A 145 -0.92 -0.73 20.55
N LEU A 146 -0.87 0.56 20.83
CA LEU A 146 -1.59 1.17 21.95
C LEU A 146 -2.89 1.75 21.41
N LEU A 147 -4.01 1.44 22.07
CA LEU A 147 -5.25 2.15 21.88
C LEU A 147 -5.31 3.25 22.93
N VAL A 148 -5.48 4.49 22.49
CA VAL A 148 -5.59 5.65 23.39
C VAL A 148 -6.89 6.38 23.11
N HIS A 149 -7.37 7.18 24.06
CA HIS A 149 -8.50 8.07 23.79
C HIS A 149 -8.15 9.04 22.66
N SER A 150 -9.06 9.21 21.72
CA SER A 150 -8.83 10.13 20.59
C SER A 150 -8.92 11.58 21.04
N TRP A 151 -8.02 12.38 20.48
CA TRP A 151 -8.02 13.84 20.56
C TRP A 151 -8.67 14.49 19.32
N ARG A 152 -9.11 13.68 18.34
CA ARG A 152 -9.75 14.14 17.10
C ARG A 152 -11.27 13.94 17.18
N ASP A 153 -12.01 14.90 16.63
CA ASP A 153 -13.47 14.80 16.56
C ASP A 153 -13.91 13.63 15.66
N GLY A 154 -14.93 12.91 16.12
CA GLY A 154 -15.54 11.80 15.36
C GLY A 154 -14.89 10.42 15.55
N GLN A 155 -13.79 10.33 16.32
CA GLN A 155 -13.19 9.06 16.71
C GLN A 155 -13.22 8.88 18.24
N ARG A 156 -13.41 7.64 18.71
CA ARG A 156 -13.37 7.33 20.15
C ARG A 156 -11.98 6.99 20.64
N VAL A 157 -11.21 6.33 19.78
CA VAL A 157 -9.88 5.80 20.09
C VAL A 157 -8.95 6.00 18.90
N GLU A 158 -7.68 6.26 19.19
CA GLU A 158 -6.59 6.25 18.22
C GLU A 158 -5.77 4.97 18.39
N ARG A 159 -5.26 4.44 17.29
CA ARG A 159 -4.41 3.24 17.29
C ARG A 159 -2.99 3.65 16.95
N LEU A 160 -2.12 3.66 17.95
CA LEU A 160 -0.74 4.05 17.80
C LEU A 160 0.12 2.80 17.57
N ALA A 161 0.81 2.74 16.43
CA ALA A 161 1.86 1.76 16.23
C ALA A 161 3.06 2.17 17.06
N VAL A 162 3.50 1.29 17.97
CA VAL A 162 4.62 1.53 18.88
C VAL A 162 5.65 0.42 18.76
N ASP A 163 6.86 0.68 19.22
CA ASP A 163 7.88 -0.36 19.34
C ASP A 163 7.63 -1.26 20.58
N ALA A 164 8.50 -2.25 20.75
CA ALA A 164 8.38 -3.23 21.83
C ALA A 164 8.63 -2.63 23.22
N ASP A 165 9.46 -1.60 23.31
CA ASP A 165 9.83 -1.00 24.58
C ASP A 165 8.66 -0.14 25.09
N ASP A 166 8.11 0.72 24.24
CA ASP A 166 6.91 1.49 24.54
C ASP A 166 5.71 0.58 24.79
N PHE A 167 5.55 -0.47 23.97
CA PHE A 167 4.47 -1.44 24.20
C PHE A 167 4.60 -2.09 25.56
N ASN A 168 5.79 -2.49 26.01
CA ASN A 168 5.96 -3.15 27.31
C ASN A 168 5.90 -2.16 28.48
N ARG A 169 6.24 -0.90 28.26
CA ARG A 169 6.28 0.17 29.27
C ARG A 169 4.88 0.64 29.68
N PHE A 170 3.98 0.85 28.72
CA PHE A 170 2.67 1.42 28.98
C PHE A 170 1.61 0.37 29.29
N HIS A 171 0.67 0.71 30.16
CA HIS A 171 -0.43 -0.14 30.62
C HIS A 171 -1.78 0.58 30.48
N ASP A 172 -2.86 -0.20 30.49
CA ASP A 172 -4.22 0.31 30.43
C ASP A 172 -4.47 1.27 31.62
N GLY A 173 -4.96 2.47 31.32
CA GLY A 173 -5.16 3.56 32.28
C GLY A 173 -3.99 4.55 32.40
N ASP A 174 -2.82 4.26 31.82
CA ASP A 174 -1.67 5.18 31.88
C ASP A 174 -1.96 6.51 31.18
N ALA A 175 -1.61 7.61 31.83
CA ALA A 175 -1.60 8.94 31.23
C ALA A 175 -0.34 9.12 30.36
N VAL A 176 -0.56 9.41 29.08
CA VAL A 176 0.50 9.54 28.07
C VAL A 176 0.37 10.83 27.27
N VAL A 177 1.46 11.28 26.69
CA VAL A 177 1.50 12.38 25.74
C VAL A 177 1.96 11.81 24.41
N VAL A 178 1.12 11.96 23.38
CA VAL A 178 1.44 11.52 22.03
C VAL A 178 2.04 12.70 21.28
N ARG A 179 3.26 12.53 20.76
CA ARG A 179 3.90 13.49 19.87
C ARG A 179 3.55 13.15 18.43
N VAL A 180 2.84 14.05 17.78
CA VAL A 180 2.39 13.94 16.40
C VAL A 180 3.11 14.98 15.57
N GLN A 181 3.57 14.59 14.39
CA GLN A 181 4.24 15.50 13.48
C GLN A 181 3.41 15.66 12.20
N PRO A 182 3.15 16.91 11.75
CA PRO A 182 2.41 17.16 10.53
C PRO A 182 3.28 16.87 9.30
N GLY A 183 2.72 16.11 8.38
CA GLY A 183 3.39 15.70 7.16
C GLY A 183 3.34 16.65 5.98
N ALA A 184 4.27 16.48 5.04
CA ALA A 184 4.30 17.23 3.78
C ALA A 184 3.02 17.10 2.94
N LEU A 185 2.30 15.99 3.07
CA LEU A 185 1.05 15.74 2.36
C LEU A 185 -0.18 15.92 3.28
N GLY A 186 -0.02 16.54 4.45
CA GLY A 186 -1.10 16.72 5.43
C GLY A 186 -1.51 15.43 6.14
N ILE A 187 -0.75 14.35 6.00
CA ILE A 187 -0.96 13.10 6.73
C ILE A 187 -0.10 13.14 8.00
N PRO A 188 -0.69 13.24 9.21
CA PRO A 188 0.07 13.21 10.45
C PRO A 188 0.64 11.81 10.71
N TRP A 189 1.84 11.74 11.28
CA TRP A 189 2.40 10.49 11.81
C TRP A 189 2.76 10.63 13.28
N VAL A 190 2.74 9.49 13.96
CA VAL A 190 3.14 9.39 15.36
C VAL A 190 4.66 9.35 15.41
N TYR A 191 5.27 10.30 16.13
CA TYR A 191 6.72 10.32 16.34
C TYR A 191 7.12 9.57 17.60
N GLY A 192 6.30 9.62 18.65
CA GLY A 192 6.56 8.91 19.90
C GLY A 192 5.46 9.09 20.95
N VAL A 193 5.52 8.24 21.98
CA VAL A 193 4.59 8.26 23.12
C VAL A 193 5.38 8.42 24.41
N PHE A 194 5.02 9.41 25.23
CA PHE A 194 5.72 9.76 26.46
C PHE A 194 4.79 9.60 27.65
N ARG A 195 5.34 9.35 28.84
CA ARG A 195 4.53 9.36 30.07
C ARG A 195 4.20 10.80 30.43
N HIS A 196 2.94 11.07 30.80
CA HIS A 196 2.55 12.39 31.26
C HIS A 196 3.26 12.72 32.59
N GLY A 197 4.06 13.78 32.63
CA GLY A 197 4.80 14.22 33.82
C GLY A 197 6.32 13.92 33.85
N THR A 198 6.91 13.47 32.75
CA THR A 198 8.38 13.46 32.58
C THR A 198 8.75 14.34 31.39
N ASP A 199 9.25 15.54 31.68
CA ASP A 199 10.00 16.39 30.74
C ASP A 199 11.37 15.79 30.44
#